data_AF-A0A849H1L6-F1
#
_entry.id   AF-A0A849H1L6-F1
#
_cell.length_a   1.000
_cell.length_b   1.000
_cell.length_c   1.000
_cell.angle_alpha   90.00
_cell.angle_beta   90.00
_cell.angle_gamma   90.00
#
_symmetry.space_group_name_H-M   'P 1'
#
loop_
_entity.id
_entity.type
_entity.pdbx_description
1 polymer ?
#
loop_
_entity_poly.entity_id
_entity_poly.type
_entity_poly.pdbx_seq_one_letter_code
_entity_poly.pdbx_strand_id
1 'polypeptide(L)'
;MADLNRVVAGIRCIEVLALLSDYLDGDVSQEVKERIEAHLRGCDQCERFGGQMSSIVKSLREQLKEPEALDEGVAKRLQERLSRELGII
;
A
#
# COMPACT_ATOMS: atom_id res chain seq x y z
N MET A 1 11.14 19.56 17.52
CA MET A 1 9.88 18.81 17.49
C MET A 1 9.35 18.89 16.07
N ALA A 2 8.90 17.78 15.49
CA ALA A 2 8.37 17.76 14.12
C ALA A 2 7.07 18.59 14.05
N ASP A 3 6.99 19.52 13.10
CA ASP A 3 5.74 20.25 12.84
C ASP A 3 4.82 19.40 11.95
N LEU A 4 3.79 18.84 12.58
CA LEU A 4 2.79 18.01 11.91
C LEU A 4 1.67 18.83 11.22
N ASN A 5 1.66 20.15 11.38
CA ASN A 5 0.66 21.04 10.79
C ASN A 5 1.16 21.73 9.51
N ARG A 6 2.41 21.54 9.10
CA ARG A 6 2.94 22.07 7.84
C ARG A 6 2.06 21.62 6.67
N VAL A 7 1.61 22.59 5.88
CA VAL A 7 0.79 22.38 4.68
C VAL A 7 1.67 22.47 3.43
N VAL A 8 1.59 21.45 2.57
CA VAL A 8 2.17 21.45 1.22
C VAL A 8 1.14 20.82 0.29
N ALA A 9 0.94 21.39 -0.91
CA ALA A 9 -0.07 20.92 -1.87
C ALA A 9 -1.49 20.80 -1.26
N GLY A 10 -1.83 21.70 -0.34
CA GLY A 10 -3.13 21.75 0.32
C GLY A 10 -3.39 20.62 1.33
N ILE A 11 -2.39 19.82 1.70
CA ILE A 11 -2.52 18.76 2.71
C ILE A 11 -1.46 18.91 3.80
N ARG A 12 -1.82 18.61 5.06
CA ARG A 12 -0.92 18.66 6.22
C ARG A 12 -0.11 17.39 6.36
N CYS A 13 1.06 17.47 7.00
CA CYS A 13 1.87 16.30 7.36
C CYS A 13 1.03 15.22 8.08
N ILE A 14 0.21 15.61 9.05
CA ILE A 14 -0.65 14.66 9.79
C ILE A 14 -1.67 13.95 8.89
N GLU A 15 -2.17 14.60 7.85
CA GLU A 15 -3.12 14.02 6.91
C GLU A 15 -2.40 13.06 5.95
N VAL A 16 -1.18 13.40 5.52
CA VAL A 16 -0.33 12.46 4.77
C VAL A 16 -0.04 11.20 5.58
N LEU A 17 0.28 11.35 6.87
CA LEU A 17 0.52 10.21 7.77
C LEU A 17 -0.73 9.34 7.93
N ALA A 18 -1.90 9.96 8.07
CA ALA A 18 -3.17 9.24 8.19
C ALA A 18 -3.53 8.44 6.91
N LEU A 19 -3.17 8.95 5.73
CA LEU A 19 -3.45 8.33 4.43
C LEU A 19 -2.33 7.40 3.94
N LEU A 20 -1.22 7.28 4.68
CA LEU A 20 -0.02 6.61 4.16
C LEU A 20 -0.24 5.10 3.92
N SER A 21 -1.04 4.43 4.76
CA SER A 21 -1.37 3.01 4.57
C SER A 21 -2.15 2.81 3.28
N ASP A 22 -3.27 3.51 3.13
CA ASP A 22 -4.12 3.47 1.93
C ASP A 22 -3.31 3.81 0.67
N TYR A 23 -2.43 4.82 0.75
CA TYR A 23 -1.52 5.16 -0.36
C TYR A 23 -0.59 4.01 -0.75
N LEU A 24 -0.01 3.31 0.23
CA LEU A 24 0.89 2.18 -0.01
C LEU A 24 0.16 0.97 -0.60
N ASP A 25 -1.10 0.77 -0.23
CA ASP A 25 -1.97 -0.29 -0.72
C ASP A 25 -2.60 0.04 -2.09
N GLY A 26 -2.58 1.32 -2.49
CA GLY A 26 -3.17 1.79 -3.74
C GLY A 26 -4.64 2.18 -3.63
N ASP A 27 -5.17 2.25 -2.41
CA ASP A 27 -6.57 2.52 -2.06
C ASP A 27 -6.84 4.02 -1.84
N VAL A 28 -6.21 4.87 -2.64
CA VAL A 28 -6.45 6.32 -2.66
C VAL A 28 -6.88 6.78 -4.04
N SER A 29 -7.69 7.83 -4.10
CA SER A 29 -8.03 8.45 -5.38
C SER A 29 -6.79 9.06 -6.04
N GLN A 30 -6.82 9.19 -7.37
CA GLN A 30 -5.72 9.79 -8.13
C GLN A 30 -5.40 11.23 -7.67
N GLU A 31 -6.43 12.02 -7.33
CA GLU A 31 -6.26 13.38 -6.80
C GLU A 31 -5.51 13.38 -5.45
N VAL A 32 -5.89 12.48 -4.55
CA VAL A 32 -5.24 12.35 -3.23
C VAL A 32 -3.79 11.89 -3.41
N LYS A 33 -3.55 10.93 -4.30
CA LYS A 33 -2.21 10.45 -4.64
C LYS A 33 -1.30 11.59 -5.09
N GLU A 34 -1.76 12.42 -6.00
CA GLU A 34 -0.99 13.57 -6.52
C GLU A 34 -0.64 14.58 -5.42
N ARG A 35 -1.59 14.86 -4.52
CA ARG A 35 -1.37 15.75 -3.36
C ARG A 35 -0.35 15.18 -2.39
N ILE A 36 -0.43 13.88 -2.09
CA ILE A 36 0.55 13.18 -1.24
C ILE A 36 1.95 13.27 -1.87
N GLU A 37 2.08 12.90 -3.15
CA GLU A 37 3.37 12.94 -3.84
C GLU A 37 3.97 14.35 -3.92
N ALA A 38 3.14 15.36 -4.16
CA ALA A 38 3.55 16.76 -4.13
C ALA A 38 3.98 17.20 -2.72
N HIS A 39 3.29 16.73 -1.67
CA HIS A 39 3.68 16.97 -0.29
C HIS A 39 5.03 16.33 0.05
N LEU A 40 5.24 15.06 -0.33
CA LEU A 40 6.49 14.33 -0.11
C LEU A 40 7.68 15.05 -0.77
N ARG A 41 7.52 15.57 -1.99
CA ARG A 41 8.57 16.36 -2.66
C ARG A 41 8.88 17.70 -1.98
N GLY A 42 7.93 18.25 -1.23
CA GLY A 42 8.04 19.57 -0.61
C GLY A 42 8.26 19.56 0.91
N CYS A 43 8.29 18.38 1.55
CA CYS A 43 8.42 18.22 2.99
C CYS A 43 9.45 17.14 3.32
N ASP A 44 10.64 17.58 3.74
CA ASP A 44 11.80 16.76 4.11
C ASP A 44 11.50 15.70 5.19
N GLN A 45 10.61 16.01 6.14
CA GLN A 45 10.21 15.09 7.20
C GLN A 45 9.33 13.96 6.66
N CYS A 46 8.35 14.31 5.83
CA CYS A 46 7.45 13.34 5.22
C CYS A 46 8.18 12.52 4.15
N GLU A 47 9.10 13.12 3.39
CA GLU A 47 9.98 12.41 2.44
C GLU A 47 10.77 11.31 3.15
N ARG A 48 11.47 11.67 4.24
CA ARG A 48 12.30 10.73 5.01
C ARG A 48 11.46 9.60 5.60
N PHE A 49 10.35 9.94 6.26
CA PHE A 49 9.48 8.95 6.88
C PHE A 49 8.80 8.05 5.84
N GLY A 50 8.24 8.64 4.78
CA GLY A 50 7.61 7.90 3.70
C GLY A 50 8.57 6.95 2.99
N GLY A 51 9.82 7.38 2.76
CA GLY A 51 10.88 6.54 2.21
C GLY A 51 11.23 5.34 3.10
N GLN A 52 11.32 5.55 4.42
CA GLN A 52 11.53 4.45 5.38
C GLN A 52 10.35 3.46 5.37
N MET A 53 9.12 3.96 5.44
CA MET A 53 7.91 3.12 5.40
C MET A 53 7.79 2.33 4.10
N SER A 54 8.03 2.97 2.96
CA SER A 54 8.03 2.31 1.64
C SER A 54 9.08 1.19 1.56
N SER A 55 10.26 1.42 2.14
CA SER A 55 11.32 0.40 2.19
C SER A 55 10.90 -0.82 3.01
N ILE A 56 10.30 -0.62 4.19
CA ILE A 56 9.79 -1.70 5.05
C ILE A 56 8.73 -2.51 4.30
N VAL A 57 7.74 -1.85 3.71
CA VAL A 57 6.65 -2.52 2.96
C VAL A 57 7.19 -3.27 1.75
N LYS A 58 8.16 -2.70 1.03
CA LYS A 58 8.82 -3.36 -0.09
C LYS A 58 9.54 -4.64 0.37
N SER A 59 10.31 -4.59 1.46
CA SER A 59 10.98 -5.77 2.01
C SER A 59 10.00 -6.85 2.46
N LEU A 60 8.87 -6.47 3.08
CA LEU A 60 7.82 -7.43 3.44
C LEU A 60 7.18 -8.07 2.19
N ARG A 61 6.87 -7.28 1.16
CA ARG A 61 6.32 -7.79 -0.11
C ARG A 61 7.30 -8.74 -0.81
N GLU A 62 8.60 -8.46 -0.75
CA GLU A 62 9.62 -9.35 -1.30
C GLU A 62 9.70 -10.67 -0.54
N GLN A 63 9.65 -10.64 0.80
CA GLN A 63 9.66 -11.84 1.64
C GLN A 63 8.38 -12.69 1.50
N LEU A 64 7.23 -12.05 1.32
CA LEU A 64 5.93 -12.71 1.16
C LEU A 64 5.61 -13.08 -0.30
N LYS A 65 6.52 -12.81 -1.23
CA LYS A 65 6.30 -13.04 -2.67
C LYS A 65 6.09 -14.51 -3.00
N GLU A 66 6.71 -15.40 -2.24
CA GLU A 66 6.52 -16.85 -2.36
C GLU A 66 5.51 -17.27 -1.30
N PRO A 67 4.22 -17.42 -1.66
CA PRO A 67 3.24 -17.93 -0.72
C PRO A 67 3.62 -19.36 -0.35
N GLU A 68 3.41 -19.71 0.92
CA GLU A 68 3.42 -21.10 1.33
C GLU A 68 2.45 -21.89 0.45
N ALA A 69 2.90 -23.03 -0.06
CA ALA A 69 2.05 -23.88 -0.87
C ALA A 69 0.80 -24.27 -0.08
N LEU A 70 -0.37 -24.10 -0.69
CA LEU A 70 -1.61 -24.58 -0.07
C LEU A 70 -1.54 -26.09 0.11
N ASP A 71 -2.13 -26.58 1.21
CA ASP A 71 -2.43 -28.00 1.36
C ASP A 71 -3.10 -28.54 0.10
N GLU A 72 -2.64 -29.70 -0.39
CA GLU A 72 -3.10 -30.27 -1.67
C GLU A 72 -4.61 -30.48 -1.68
N GLY A 73 -5.19 -30.88 -0.55
CA GLY A 73 -6.63 -31.05 -0.38
C GLY A 73 -7.39 -29.73 -0.50
N VAL A 74 -6.86 -28.65 0.07
CA VAL A 74 -7.41 -27.30 -0.08
C VAL A 74 -7.30 -26.80 -1.52
N ALA A 75 -6.13 -26.93 -2.14
CA ALA A 75 -5.88 -26.50 -3.51
C ALA A 75 -6.85 -27.18 -4.50
N LYS A 76 -7.02 -28.50 -4.36
CA LYS A 76 -7.93 -29.29 -5.20
C LYS A 76 -9.38 -28.83 -5.06
N ARG A 77 -9.88 -28.67 -3.82
CA ARG A 77 -11.26 -28.20 -3.58
C ARG A 77 -11.49 -26.79 -4.13
N LEU A 78 -10.50 -25.91 -4.02
CA LEU A 78 -10.57 -24.55 -4.56
C LEU A 78 -10.64 -24.58 -6.09
N GLN A 79 -9.76 -25.34 -6.74
CA GLN A 79 -9.74 -25.50 -8.19
C GLN A 79 -11.06 -26.08 -8.72
N GLU A 80 -11.60 -27.12 -8.08
CA GLU A 80 -12.90 -27.70 -8.45
C GLU A 80 -14.06 -26.70 -8.33
N ARG A 81 -14.03 -25.78 -7.34
CA ARG A 81 -15.04 -24.74 -7.19
C ARG A 81 -14.90 -23.66 -8.27
N LEU A 82 -13.69 -23.15 -8.48
CA LEU A 82 -13.42 -22.14 -9.51
C LEU A 82 -13.79 -22.63 -10.91
N SER A 83 -13.46 -23.89 -11.24
CA SER A 83 -13.82 -24.49 -12.53
C SER A 83 -15.33 -24.54 -12.75
N ARG A 84 -16.12 -24.83 -11.71
CA ARG A 84 -17.60 -24.81 -11.78
C ARG A 84 -18.15 -23.39 -11.95
N GLU A 85 -17.61 -22.42 -11.21
CA GLU A 85 -18.04 -21.02 -11.30
C GLU A 85 -17.68 -20.38 -12.65
N LEU A 86 -16.55 -20.79 -13.25
CA LEU A 86 -16.09 -20.32 -14.56
C LEU A 86 -16.65 -21.13 -15.75
N GLY A 87 -17.41 -22.20 -15.50
CA GLY A 87 -18.02 -23.04 -16.55
C GLY A 87 -17.00 -23.84 -17.38
N ILE A 88 -15.84 -24.16 -16.81
CA ILE A 88 -14.76 -24.92 -17.46
C ILE A 88 -14.98 -26.43 -17.34
N ILE A 89 -15.89 -26.86 -16.47
CA ILE A 89 -16.33 -28.25 -16.24
C ILE A 89 -17.82 -28.27 -15.93
#